data_AF-A0A8J7QL43-F1
#
_entry.id   AF-A0A8J7QL43-F1
#
_cell.length_a   1.000
_cell.length_b   1.000
_cell.length_c   1.000
_cell.angle_alpha   90.00
_cell.angle_beta   90.00
_cell.angle_gamma   90.00
#
_symmetry.space_group_name_H-M   'P 1'
#
loop_
_entity.id
_entity.type
_entity.pdbx_description
1 polymer ?
#
loop_
_entity_poly.entity_id
_entity_poly.type
_entity_poly.pdbx_seq_one_letter_code
_entity_poly.pdbx_strand_id
1 'polypeptide(L)'
;MNYVDSCRVPLFDIEKVPVPRVLLGHNPFIGYSYFSEARAAEYREKFQKREAIKGLVAKSVENGVPGIFISCAPHGHPLPTSNLIKAVEEASRETGVEVLVISNMTDPKNDLERLARLNLRIAVIHGSVVDRMQAEDSFEGLAGMLGTIRDAGVVPGVVMHRCDNVDPLLNGSFDIGLYVSPFNLLGWCMAPSRDSFVQILGRLPKPHIAINPLAMGRIPPKEGCEWVFSHGIVNGCAIGIGSEHEMNEDYGILKGIFEESGKQSTRLALS
;
A
#
# COMPACT_ATOMS: atom_id res chain seq x y z
N MET A 1 4.79 -1.85 22.09
CA MET A 1 6.05 -1.94 21.34
C MET A 1 5.89 -1.15 20.06
N ASN A 2 6.91 -0.40 19.64
CA ASN A 2 6.87 0.28 18.35
C ASN A 2 6.89 -0.77 17.23
N TYR A 3 6.12 -0.58 16.15
CA TYR A 3 6.12 -1.50 15.01
C TYR A 3 7.53 -1.73 14.44
N VAL A 4 8.39 -0.71 14.47
CA VAL A 4 9.78 -0.80 14.01
C VAL A 4 10.53 -1.94 14.68
N ASP A 5 10.39 -2.10 16.00
CA ASP A 5 11.10 -3.13 16.78
C ASP A 5 10.62 -4.55 16.45
N SER A 6 9.37 -4.67 15.99
CA SER A 6 8.75 -5.95 15.59
C SER A 6 8.99 -6.30 14.11
N CYS A 7 9.51 -5.37 13.32
CA CYS A 7 9.67 -5.53 11.88
C CYS A 7 10.85 -6.45 11.53
N ARG A 8 10.63 -7.44 10.66
CA ARG A 8 11.64 -8.40 10.18
C ARG A 8 11.84 -8.36 8.67
N VAL A 9 11.24 -7.40 8.00
CA VAL A 9 11.58 -7.02 6.63
C VAL A 9 12.37 -5.71 6.66
N PRO A 10 13.20 -5.41 5.65
CA PRO A 10 13.89 -4.12 5.61
C PRO A 10 12.91 -2.95 5.68
N LEU A 11 13.41 -1.84 6.22
CA LEU A 11 12.69 -0.57 6.29
C LEU A 11 13.25 0.39 5.25
N PHE A 12 12.43 1.35 4.84
CA PHE A 12 12.86 2.55 4.11
C PHE A 12 12.13 3.76 4.68
N ASP A 13 12.70 4.94 4.54
CA ASP A 13 12.11 6.15 5.11
C ASP A 13 11.22 6.87 4.09
N ILE A 14 10.03 7.24 4.55
CA ILE A 14 9.18 8.24 3.92
C ILE A 14 9.21 9.46 4.84
N GLU A 15 9.98 10.47 4.44
CA GLU A 15 10.35 11.59 5.30
C GLU A 15 11.02 11.12 6.60
N LYS A 16 10.29 11.13 7.72
CA LYS A 16 10.75 10.66 9.04
C LYS A 16 10.01 9.41 9.52
N VAL A 17 9.23 8.77 8.65
CA VAL A 17 8.44 7.58 8.95
C VAL A 17 9.17 6.37 8.37
N PRO A 18 9.72 5.47 9.21
CA PRO A 18 10.27 4.21 8.73
C PRO A 18 9.13 3.29 8.31
N VAL A 19 9.18 2.74 7.10
CA VAL A 19 8.11 1.92 6.52
C VAL A 19 8.66 0.54 6.13
N PRO A 20 7.99 -0.56 6.54
CA PRO A 20 8.30 -1.89 6.04
C PRO A 20 8.24 -1.94 4.51
N ARG A 21 9.26 -2.53 3.86
CA ARG A 21 9.23 -2.74 2.40
C ARG A 21 8.08 -3.64 1.92
N VAL A 22 7.39 -4.31 2.85
CA VAL A 22 6.17 -5.10 2.60
C VAL A 22 5.06 -4.58 3.49
N LEU A 23 3.87 -4.41 2.95
CA LEU A 23 2.66 -4.04 3.70
C LEU A 23 1.55 -5.04 3.42
N LEU A 24 0.76 -5.32 4.45
CA LEU A 24 -0.49 -6.06 4.31
C LEU A 24 -1.50 -5.20 3.53
N GLY A 25 -1.99 -5.70 2.40
CA GLY A 25 -3.03 -5.08 1.60
C GLY A 25 -4.43 -5.54 2.03
N HIS A 26 -5.38 -4.60 2.05
CA HIS A 26 -6.70 -4.82 2.66
C HIS A 26 -7.83 -5.24 1.70
N ASN A 27 -7.63 -5.23 0.38
CA ASN A 27 -8.71 -5.47 -0.58
C ASN A 27 -9.53 -6.76 -0.32
N PRO A 28 -8.90 -7.90 0.04
CA PRO A 28 -9.65 -9.09 0.45
C PRO A 28 -10.59 -8.82 1.63
N PHE A 29 -10.17 -8.05 2.63
CA PHE A 29 -10.93 -7.76 3.85
C PHE A 29 -12.19 -6.93 3.61
N ILE A 30 -12.23 -6.18 2.50
CA ILE A 30 -13.41 -5.43 2.07
C ILE A 30 -14.23 -6.15 0.99
N GLY A 31 -13.89 -7.41 0.69
CA GLY A 31 -14.67 -8.28 -0.19
C GLY A 31 -14.38 -8.09 -1.68
N TYR A 32 -13.24 -7.50 -2.04
CA TYR A 32 -12.78 -7.42 -3.42
C TYR A 32 -11.72 -8.47 -3.74
N SER A 33 -11.94 -9.15 -4.86
CA SER A 33 -10.97 -10.05 -5.47
C SER A 33 -10.38 -9.47 -6.75
N TYR A 34 -11.18 -8.79 -7.58
CA TYR A 34 -10.82 -8.33 -8.94
C TYR A 34 -10.28 -9.43 -9.88
N PHE A 35 -10.27 -10.69 -9.43
CA PHE A 35 -9.95 -11.87 -10.22
C PHE A 35 -11.22 -12.55 -10.72
N SER A 36 -12.13 -12.89 -9.81
CA SER A 36 -13.41 -13.54 -10.09
C SER A 36 -14.45 -13.23 -9.01
N GLU A 37 -15.74 -13.29 -9.39
CA GLU A 37 -16.85 -13.16 -8.44
C GLU A 37 -16.89 -14.31 -7.42
N ALA A 38 -16.48 -15.52 -7.81
CA ALA A 38 -16.41 -16.66 -6.89
C ALA A 38 -15.46 -16.36 -5.71
N ARG A 39 -14.23 -15.90 -6.00
CA ARG A 39 -13.27 -15.52 -4.96
C ARG A 39 -13.74 -14.28 -4.18
N ALA A 40 -14.42 -13.33 -4.83
CA ALA A 40 -15.01 -12.19 -4.13
C ALA A 40 -16.09 -12.63 -3.13
N ALA A 41 -16.92 -13.62 -3.49
CA ALA A 41 -17.93 -14.19 -2.60
C ALA A 41 -17.29 -14.90 -1.40
N GLU A 42 -16.23 -15.69 -1.60
CA GLU A 42 -15.46 -16.32 -0.52
C GLU A 42 -14.87 -15.27 0.44
N TYR A 43 -14.30 -14.19 -0.08
CA TYR A 43 -13.82 -13.08 0.75
C TYR A 43 -14.94 -12.40 1.54
N ARG A 44 -16.10 -12.14 0.92
CA ARG A 44 -17.26 -11.56 1.62
C ARG A 44 -17.77 -12.47 2.74
N GLU A 45 -17.87 -13.77 2.48
CA GLU A 45 -18.31 -14.75 3.49
C GLU A 45 -17.33 -14.87 4.65
N LYS A 46 -16.03 -14.87 4.35
CA LYS A 46 -14.98 -14.99 5.37
C LYS A 46 -14.85 -13.70 6.19
N PHE A 47 -14.72 -12.56 5.52
CA PHE A 47 -14.32 -11.30 6.14
C PHE A 47 -15.48 -10.43 6.64
N GLN A 48 -16.74 -10.86 6.46
CA GLN A 48 -17.83 -10.31 7.28
C GLN A 48 -17.56 -10.49 8.78
N LYS A 49 -16.78 -11.53 9.15
CA LYS A 49 -16.36 -11.80 10.53
C LYS A 49 -15.11 -10.98 10.86
N ARG A 50 -15.26 -9.97 11.72
CA ARG A 50 -14.16 -9.11 12.18
C ARG A 50 -12.97 -9.90 12.72
N GLU A 51 -13.22 -10.99 13.47
CA GLU A 51 -12.17 -11.85 14.02
C GLU A 51 -11.27 -12.47 12.93
N ALA A 52 -11.80 -12.76 11.74
CA ALA A 52 -11.01 -13.28 10.63
C ALA A 52 -10.03 -12.22 10.09
N ILE A 53 -10.45 -10.95 10.04
CA ILE A 53 -9.59 -9.83 9.67
C ILE A 53 -8.53 -9.63 10.76
N LYS A 54 -8.95 -9.52 12.03
CA LYS A 54 -8.07 -9.32 13.18
C LYS A 54 -6.98 -10.38 13.25
N GLY A 55 -7.35 -11.65 13.08
CA GLY A 55 -6.42 -12.77 13.08
C GLY A 55 -5.34 -12.67 12.00
N LEU A 56 -5.69 -12.23 10.79
CA LEU A 56 -4.68 -12.02 9.73
C LEU A 56 -3.81 -10.78 9.99
N VAL A 57 -4.36 -9.70 10.54
CA VAL A 57 -3.54 -8.54 10.92
C VAL A 57 -2.53 -8.94 12.01
N ALA A 58 -2.97 -9.66 13.05
CA ALA A 58 -2.08 -10.18 14.10
C ALA A 58 -1.02 -11.14 13.53
N LYS A 59 -1.41 -12.05 12.63
CA LYS A 59 -0.49 -12.97 11.96
C LYS A 59 0.55 -12.25 11.10
N SER A 60 0.19 -11.11 10.49
CA SER A 60 1.14 -10.28 9.74
C SER A 60 2.20 -9.68 10.66
N VAL A 61 1.81 -9.20 11.84
CA VAL A 61 2.74 -8.73 12.88
C VAL A 61 3.67 -9.85 13.33
N GLU A 62 3.13 -11.05 13.63
CA GLU A 62 3.92 -12.23 14.02
C GLU A 62 4.94 -12.64 12.94
N ASN A 63 4.55 -12.51 11.67
CA ASN A 63 5.43 -12.74 10.52
C ASN A 63 6.48 -11.63 10.31
N GLY A 64 6.51 -10.60 11.17
CA GLY A 64 7.46 -9.49 11.10
C GLY A 64 7.12 -8.46 10.03
N VAL A 65 5.85 -8.36 9.63
CA VAL A 65 5.31 -7.33 8.75
C VAL A 65 4.24 -6.52 9.50
N PRO A 66 4.64 -5.57 10.36
CA PRO A 66 3.74 -4.83 11.25
C PRO A 66 3.21 -3.53 10.62
N GLY A 67 2.90 -3.57 9.32
CA GLY A 67 2.36 -2.43 8.57
C GLY A 67 1.25 -2.86 7.61
N ILE A 68 0.23 -2.02 7.49
CA ILE A 68 -0.96 -2.27 6.66
C ILE A 68 -1.29 -1.06 5.77
N PHE A 69 -1.69 -1.34 4.54
CA PHE A 69 -2.21 -0.36 3.59
C PHE A 69 -3.72 -0.54 3.43
N ILE A 70 -4.50 0.41 3.94
CA ILE A 70 -5.98 0.36 3.99
C ILE A 70 -6.63 1.48 3.18
N SER A 71 -7.91 1.34 2.82
CA SER A 71 -8.75 2.45 2.39
C SER A 71 -9.79 2.79 3.44
N CYS A 72 -10.28 4.03 3.42
CA CYS A 72 -11.38 4.48 4.26
C CYS A 72 -12.59 4.88 3.41
N ALA A 73 -13.05 4.06 2.46
CA ALA A 73 -14.29 4.41 1.78
C ALA A 73 -15.48 4.24 2.75
N PRO A 74 -16.32 5.28 2.95
CA PRO A 74 -17.45 5.19 3.87
C PRO A 74 -18.59 4.33 3.29
N HIS A 75 -18.69 4.23 1.96
CA HIS A 75 -19.79 3.58 1.24
C HIS A 75 -19.31 2.93 -0.07
N GLY A 76 -20.04 1.91 -0.54
CA GLY A 76 -19.82 1.27 -1.85
C GLY A 76 -18.90 0.04 -1.84
N HIS A 77 -18.25 -0.26 -0.73
CA HIS A 77 -17.54 -1.52 -0.57
C HIS A 77 -18.50 -2.66 -0.18
N PRO A 78 -18.24 -3.90 -0.65
CA PRO A 78 -19.03 -5.07 -0.27
C PRO A 78 -19.09 -5.33 1.24
N LEU A 79 -18.01 -4.99 1.96
CA LEU A 79 -17.94 -5.07 3.42
C LEU A 79 -17.54 -3.72 4.04
N PRO A 80 -18.00 -3.41 5.26
CA PRO A 80 -17.77 -2.12 5.88
C PRO A 80 -16.31 -1.96 6.34
N THR A 81 -15.69 -0.85 5.96
CA THR A 81 -14.34 -0.45 6.39
C THR A 81 -14.25 -0.24 7.91
N SER A 82 -15.36 0.04 8.58
CA SER A 82 -15.41 0.12 10.05
C SER A 82 -15.05 -1.19 10.75
N ASN A 83 -15.34 -2.34 10.14
CA ASN A 83 -14.90 -3.64 10.66
C ASN A 83 -13.39 -3.81 10.53
N LEU A 84 -12.82 -3.40 9.38
CA LEU A 84 -11.37 -3.40 9.15
C LEU A 84 -10.65 -2.50 10.16
N ILE A 85 -11.10 -1.27 10.35
CA ILE A 85 -10.50 -0.31 11.29
C ILE A 85 -10.49 -0.88 12.71
N LYS A 86 -11.63 -1.41 13.17
CA LYS A 86 -11.72 -2.05 14.50
C LYS A 86 -10.84 -3.29 14.62
N ALA A 87 -10.73 -4.09 13.57
CA ALA A 87 -9.86 -5.26 13.55
C ALA A 87 -8.37 -4.89 13.66
N VAL A 88 -7.93 -3.81 13.01
CA VAL A 88 -6.55 -3.31 13.13
C VAL A 88 -6.28 -2.78 14.54
N GLU A 89 -7.23 -2.04 15.13
CA GLU A 89 -7.13 -1.58 16.52
C GLU A 89 -7.05 -2.77 17.49
N GLU A 90 -7.92 -3.76 17.34
CA GLU A 90 -7.96 -4.98 18.16
C GLU A 90 -6.67 -5.80 18.03
N ALA A 91 -6.17 -6.00 16.82
CA ALA A 91 -4.93 -6.73 16.57
C ALA A 91 -3.71 -6.00 17.16
N SER A 92 -3.69 -4.67 17.11
CA SER A 92 -2.62 -3.88 17.74
C SER A 92 -2.60 -4.07 19.26
N ARG A 93 -3.77 -4.09 19.91
CA ARG A 93 -3.88 -4.36 21.35
C ARG A 93 -3.49 -5.79 21.71
N GLU A 94 -3.92 -6.76 20.91
CA GLU A 94 -3.67 -8.20 21.15
C GLU A 94 -2.18 -8.55 21.01
N THR A 95 -1.51 -8.00 19.99
CA THR A 95 -0.08 -8.23 19.75
C THR A 95 0.82 -7.34 20.60
N GLY A 96 0.30 -6.25 21.19
CA GLY A 96 1.07 -5.23 21.88
C GLY A 96 1.95 -4.39 20.95
N VAL A 97 1.72 -4.44 19.63
CA VAL A 97 2.45 -3.71 18.60
C VAL A 97 1.55 -2.63 17.99
N GLU A 98 2.05 -1.39 17.93
CA GLU A 98 1.34 -0.28 17.29
C GLU A 98 1.46 -0.37 15.76
N VAL A 99 0.62 -1.20 15.12
CA VAL A 99 0.64 -1.46 13.67
C VAL A 99 0.66 -0.15 12.87
N LEU A 100 1.67 0.03 12.01
CA LEU A 100 1.75 1.17 11.11
C LEU A 100 0.58 1.14 10.13
N VAL A 101 -0.15 2.25 10.03
CA VAL A 101 -1.22 2.41 9.04
C VAL A 101 -0.82 3.43 7.99
N ILE A 102 -0.89 2.99 6.73
CA ILE A 102 -0.96 3.85 5.54
C ILE A 102 -2.38 3.78 5.01
N SER A 103 -3.01 4.93 4.77
CA SER A 103 -4.39 4.96 4.28
C SER A 103 -4.53 5.62 2.92
N ASN A 104 -5.47 5.11 2.14
CA ASN A 104 -5.92 5.68 0.88
C ASN A 104 -7.27 6.38 1.08
N MET A 105 -7.33 7.68 0.78
CA MET A 105 -8.41 8.59 1.17
C MET A 105 -9.06 9.26 -0.04
N THR A 106 -10.38 9.35 -0.02
CA THR A 106 -11.15 10.16 -0.97
C THR A 106 -11.60 11.48 -0.36
N ASP A 107 -11.77 11.52 0.96
CA ASP A 107 -12.23 12.68 1.71
C ASP A 107 -11.36 12.81 2.98
N PRO A 108 -10.19 13.46 2.88
CA PRO A 108 -9.23 13.51 3.97
C PRO A 108 -9.83 13.98 5.30
N LYS A 109 -10.74 14.96 5.27
CA LYS A 109 -11.35 15.50 6.49
C LYS A 109 -12.11 14.40 7.25
N ASN A 110 -13.00 13.70 6.58
CA ASN A 110 -13.82 12.64 7.19
C ASN A 110 -13.02 11.36 7.44
N ASP A 111 -12.08 11.02 6.56
CA ASP A 111 -11.30 9.79 6.65
C ASP A 111 -10.28 9.85 7.80
N LEU A 112 -9.67 11.03 8.07
CA LEU A 112 -8.80 11.25 9.22
C LEU A 112 -9.53 11.03 10.56
N GLU A 113 -10.74 11.57 10.69
CA GLU A 113 -11.55 11.39 11.91
C GLU A 113 -11.85 9.91 12.19
N ARG A 114 -12.13 9.13 11.14
CA ARG A 114 -12.41 7.68 11.24
C ARG A 114 -11.19 6.87 11.65
N LEU A 115 -10.00 7.34 11.28
CA LEU A 115 -8.73 6.66 11.51
C LEU A 115 -7.97 7.16 12.74
N ALA A 116 -8.52 8.13 13.47
CA ALA A 116 -7.86 8.79 14.60
C ALA A 116 -7.42 7.85 15.74
N ARG A 117 -7.97 6.63 15.82
CA ARG A 117 -7.59 5.62 16.84
C ARG A 117 -6.49 4.66 16.38
N LEU A 118 -6.05 4.77 15.13
CA LEU A 118 -4.98 3.94 14.57
C LEU A 118 -3.67 4.72 14.54
N ASN A 119 -2.54 4.01 14.44
CA ASN A 119 -1.23 4.61 14.20
C ASN A 119 -1.09 5.01 12.72
N LEU A 120 -1.94 5.94 12.27
CA LEU A 120 -1.92 6.51 10.92
C LEU A 120 -0.73 7.47 10.79
N ARG A 121 0.20 7.16 9.90
CA ARG A 121 1.41 7.98 9.70
C ARG A 121 1.53 8.53 8.28
N ILE A 122 0.88 7.90 7.31
CA ILE A 122 0.90 8.30 5.91
C ILE A 122 -0.51 8.16 5.35
N ALA A 123 -0.98 9.15 4.60
CA ALA A 123 -2.24 9.09 3.88
C ALA A 123 -2.07 9.59 2.46
N VAL A 124 -2.66 8.86 1.51
CA VAL A 124 -2.56 9.14 0.08
C VAL A 124 -3.93 9.46 -0.50
N ILE A 125 -3.99 10.42 -1.42
CA ILE A 125 -5.21 10.74 -2.15
C ILE A 125 -5.50 9.64 -3.19
N HIS A 126 -6.72 9.13 -3.18
CA HIS A 126 -7.15 7.99 -3.96
C HIS A 126 -7.03 8.19 -5.46
N GLY A 127 -6.69 7.10 -6.17
CA GLY A 127 -6.47 7.10 -7.62
C GLY A 127 -7.68 7.63 -8.38
N SER A 128 -8.90 7.28 -7.99
CA SER A 128 -10.11 7.84 -8.62
C SER A 128 -10.22 9.38 -8.56
N VAL A 129 -9.58 10.03 -7.59
CA VAL A 129 -9.53 11.49 -7.49
C VAL A 129 -8.39 12.03 -8.33
N VAL A 130 -7.17 11.52 -8.12
CA VAL A 130 -5.95 11.98 -8.80
C VAL A 130 -5.98 11.67 -10.30
N ASP A 131 -6.46 10.50 -10.71
CA ASP A 131 -6.57 10.09 -12.11
C ASP A 131 -7.62 10.91 -12.85
N ARG A 132 -8.69 11.35 -12.17
CA ARG A 132 -9.67 12.28 -12.76
C ARG A 132 -9.02 13.65 -13.00
N MET A 133 -8.28 14.16 -12.01
CA MET A 133 -7.52 15.41 -12.15
C MET A 133 -6.52 15.35 -13.31
N GLN A 134 -5.81 14.23 -13.46
CA GLN A 134 -4.92 14.00 -14.60
C GLN A 134 -5.70 13.95 -15.92
N ALA A 135 -6.83 13.23 -15.99
CA ALA A 135 -7.63 13.12 -17.21
C ALA A 135 -8.25 14.46 -17.66
N GLU A 136 -8.58 15.32 -16.70
CA GLU A 136 -9.13 16.66 -16.92
C GLU A 136 -8.04 17.73 -17.09
N ASP A 137 -6.77 17.38 -16.88
CA ASP A 137 -5.63 18.31 -16.78
C ASP A 137 -5.89 19.48 -15.82
N SER A 138 -6.52 19.17 -14.68
CA SER A 138 -6.88 20.13 -13.64
C SER A 138 -6.68 19.52 -12.26
N PHE A 139 -5.79 20.11 -11.48
CA PHE A 139 -5.41 19.66 -10.13
C PHE A 139 -6.02 20.54 -9.03
N GLU A 140 -7.14 21.19 -9.33
CA GLU A 140 -7.83 22.05 -8.38
C GLU A 140 -8.23 21.28 -7.11
N GLY A 141 -8.00 21.89 -5.95
CA GLY A 141 -8.31 21.29 -4.66
C GLY A 141 -7.28 20.28 -4.13
N LEU A 142 -6.38 19.73 -4.97
CA LEU A 142 -5.38 18.75 -4.53
C LEU A 142 -4.49 19.31 -3.41
N ALA A 143 -4.00 20.55 -3.56
CA ALA A 143 -3.19 21.20 -2.53
C ALA A 143 -3.92 21.31 -1.17
N GLY A 144 -5.23 21.59 -1.18
CA GLY A 144 -6.04 21.64 0.05
C GLY A 144 -6.24 20.26 0.69
N MET A 145 -6.43 19.21 -0.13
CA MET A 145 -6.52 17.83 0.35
C MET A 145 -5.22 17.38 1.01
N LEU A 146 -4.07 17.61 0.35
CA LEU A 146 -2.75 17.29 0.90
C LEU A 146 -2.43 18.11 2.15
N GLY A 147 -2.78 19.40 2.16
CA GLY A 147 -2.65 20.28 3.32
C GLY A 147 -3.44 19.79 4.53
N THR A 148 -4.69 19.33 4.32
CA THR A 148 -5.51 18.75 5.40
C THR A 148 -4.81 17.54 6.05
N ILE A 149 -4.18 16.68 5.25
CA ILE A 149 -3.42 15.53 5.75
C ILE A 149 -2.19 16.00 6.55
N ARG A 150 -1.46 16.98 6.00
CA ARG A 150 -0.26 17.52 6.64
C ARG A 150 -0.57 18.19 7.99
N ASP A 151 -1.63 18.98 8.06
CA ASP A 151 -2.07 19.69 9.27
C ASP A 151 -2.44 18.73 10.40
N ALA A 152 -2.87 17.50 10.06
CA ALA A 152 -3.09 16.42 11.02
C ALA A 152 -1.81 15.70 11.48
N GLY A 153 -0.62 16.14 11.03
CA GLY A 153 0.66 15.51 11.35
C GLY A 153 0.93 14.20 10.60
N VAL A 154 0.16 13.93 9.54
CA VAL A 154 0.27 12.74 8.69
C VAL A 154 1.01 13.10 7.41
N VAL A 155 1.85 12.20 6.88
CA VAL A 155 2.55 12.45 5.61
C VAL A 155 1.56 12.30 4.44
N PRO A 156 1.37 13.34 3.61
CA PRO A 156 0.52 13.29 2.42
C PRO A 156 1.19 12.56 1.26
N GLY A 157 0.39 11.96 0.39
CA GLY A 157 0.85 11.38 -0.86
C GLY A 157 -0.28 11.20 -1.86
N VAL A 158 0.01 10.55 -2.98
CA VAL A 158 -0.96 10.36 -4.07
C VAL A 158 -0.91 8.94 -4.61
N VAL A 159 -2.07 8.41 -5.00
CA VAL A 159 -2.19 7.19 -5.80
C VAL A 159 -2.43 7.57 -7.25
N MET A 160 -1.74 6.93 -8.18
CA MET A 160 -1.92 7.13 -9.62
C MET A 160 -2.06 5.79 -10.35
N HIS A 161 -3.14 5.63 -11.14
CA HIS A 161 -3.29 4.53 -12.11
C HIS A 161 -2.99 4.99 -13.54
N ARG A 162 -2.75 6.29 -13.72
CA ARG A 162 -2.40 6.91 -14.97
C ARG A 162 -1.15 7.76 -14.81
N CYS A 163 -0.34 7.87 -15.86
CA CYS A 163 0.80 8.78 -15.90
C CYS A 163 0.86 9.65 -17.18
N ASP A 164 -0.26 9.77 -17.91
CA ASP A 164 -0.36 10.56 -19.14
C ASP A 164 -0.12 12.06 -18.90
N ASN A 165 -0.61 12.61 -17.77
CA ASN A 165 -0.50 14.02 -17.37
C ASN A 165 0.14 14.16 -15.97
N VAL A 166 1.25 13.45 -15.75
CA VAL A 166 1.85 13.31 -14.42
C VAL A 166 2.75 14.48 -14.01
N ASP A 167 3.23 15.29 -14.96
CA ASP A 167 4.23 16.34 -14.71
C ASP A 167 3.85 17.33 -13.59
N PRO A 168 2.59 17.79 -13.45
CA PRO A 168 2.20 18.63 -12.33
C PRO A 168 2.38 17.95 -10.97
N LEU A 169 2.22 16.63 -10.90
CA LEU A 169 2.43 15.86 -9.66
C LEU A 169 3.92 15.67 -9.34
N LEU A 170 4.79 15.65 -10.35
CA LEU A 170 6.24 15.42 -10.15
C LEU A 170 7.04 16.71 -9.95
N ASN A 171 6.68 17.74 -10.70
CA ASN A 171 7.45 18.98 -10.79
C ASN A 171 6.71 20.20 -10.19
N GLY A 172 5.42 20.04 -9.84
CA GLY A 172 4.63 21.08 -9.22
C GLY A 172 4.95 21.29 -7.73
N SER A 173 4.30 22.27 -7.11
CA SER A 173 4.49 22.65 -5.71
C SER A 173 3.58 21.89 -4.74
N PHE A 174 3.21 20.64 -5.06
CA PHE A 174 2.38 19.83 -4.18
C PHE A 174 3.21 19.20 -3.05
N ASP A 175 2.68 19.24 -1.84
CA ASP A 175 3.25 18.55 -0.70
C ASP A 175 2.97 17.05 -0.80
N ILE A 176 3.84 16.34 -1.52
CA ILE A 176 3.75 14.89 -1.75
C ILE A 176 5.00 14.26 -1.12
N GLY A 177 4.79 13.41 -0.11
CA GLY A 177 5.83 12.61 0.53
C GLY A 177 5.94 11.19 -0.04
N LEU A 178 4.86 10.68 -0.64
CA LEU A 178 4.77 9.32 -1.16
C LEU A 178 3.97 9.26 -2.47
N TYR A 179 4.49 8.51 -3.45
CA TYR A 179 3.73 8.08 -4.62
C TYR A 179 3.34 6.60 -4.49
N VAL A 180 2.12 6.27 -4.92
CA VAL A 180 1.61 4.91 -4.93
C VAL A 180 1.04 4.62 -6.31
N SER A 181 1.33 3.45 -6.87
CA SER A 181 0.69 3.04 -8.13
C SER A 181 0.66 1.54 -8.28
N PRO A 182 -0.23 0.99 -9.12
CA PRO A 182 -0.05 -0.35 -9.63
C PRO A 182 1.30 -0.44 -10.32
N PHE A 183 2.03 -1.50 -10.00
CA PHE A 183 3.29 -1.80 -10.68
C PHE A 183 3.44 -3.32 -10.71
N ASN A 184 3.20 -3.90 -11.88
CA ASN A 184 3.18 -5.35 -12.05
C ASN A 184 3.57 -5.76 -13.47
N LEU A 185 4.00 -7.03 -13.59
CA LEU A 185 4.55 -7.60 -14.83
C LEU A 185 3.62 -7.44 -16.04
N LEU A 186 2.30 -7.45 -15.82
CA LEU A 186 1.30 -7.41 -16.89
C LEU A 186 0.87 -6.00 -17.31
N GLY A 187 1.30 -4.95 -16.60
CA GLY A 187 0.76 -3.61 -16.85
C GLY A 187 -0.71 -3.45 -16.40
N TRP A 188 -1.20 -4.31 -15.52
CA TRP A 188 -2.60 -4.28 -15.10
C TRP A 188 -2.87 -3.03 -14.26
N CYS A 189 -3.91 -2.26 -14.64
CA CYS A 189 -4.24 -0.95 -14.07
C CYS A 189 -3.10 0.10 -14.18
N MET A 190 -2.35 0.07 -15.28
CA MET A 190 -1.25 1.00 -15.56
C MET A 190 -1.48 1.68 -16.91
N ALA A 191 -2.07 2.87 -16.92
CA ALA A 191 -2.30 3.68 -18.13
C ALA A 191 -1.19 4.74 -18.35
N PRO A 192 -0.67 4.93 -19.57
CA PRO A 192 -1.14 4.30 -20.80
C PRO A 192 -0.53 2.91 -21.03
N SER A 193 0.62 2.63 -20.43
CA SER A 193 1.30 1.34 -20.56
C SER A 193 2.24 1.06 -19.38
N ARG A 194 2.60 -0.22 -19.23
CA ARG A 194 3.62 -0.67 -18.26
C ARG A 194 4.94 0.08 -18.44
N ASP A 195 5.40 0.23 -19.68
CA ASP A 195 6.70 0.83 -19.98
C ASP A 195 6.72 2.32 -19.66
N SER A 196 5.59 3.03 -19.86
CA SER A 196 5.45 4.44 -19.44
C SER A 196 5.58 4.59 -17.93
N PHE A 197 4.97 3.68 -17.17
CA PHE A 197 5.13 3.64 -15.72
C PHE A 197 6.58 3.35 -15.32
N VAL A 198 7.29 2.41 -15.95
CA VAL A 198 8.72 2.16 -15.66
C VAL A 198 9.54 3.45 -15.84
N GLN A 199 9.30 4.20 -16.92
CA GLN A 199 10.01 5.46 -17.19
C GLN A 199 9.68 6.56 -16.17
N ILE A 200 8.40 6.74 -15.85
CA ILE A 200 7.94 7.77 -14.92
C ILE A 200 8.38 7.47 -13.49
N LEU A 201 8.23 6.22 -13.05
CA LEU A 201 8.60 5.83 -11.68
C LEU A 201 10.10 6.02 -11.43
N GLY A 202 10.94 5.78 -12.44
CA GLY A 202 12.39 6.04 -12.37
C GLY A 202 12.78 7.51 -12.22
N ARG A 203 11.84 8.44 -12.40
CA ARG A 203 12.04 9.90 -12.27
C ARG A 203 11.37 10.50 -11.04
N LEU A 204 10.74 9.68 -10.18
CA LEU A 204 10.01 10.21 -9.03
C LEU A 204 10.94 10.97 -8.07
N PRO A 205 10.53 12.15 -7.58
CA PRO A 205 11.32 12.92 -6.63
C PRO A 205 11.27 12.36 -5.20
N LYS A 206 10.36 11.40 -4.94
CA LYS A 206 10.05 10.85 -3.62
C LYS A 206 9.82 9.34 -3.71
N PRO A 207 9.85 8.61 -2.58
CA PRO A 207 9.65 7.18 -2.56
C PRO A 207 8.34 6.71 -3.20
N HIS A 208 8.37 5.46 -3.66
CA HIS A 208 7.23 4.78 -4.29
C HIS A 208 6.87 3.48 -3.58
N ILE A 209 5.57 3.25 -3.41
CA ILE A 209 5.01 1.95 -3.02
C ILE A 209 4.21 1.36 -4.18
N ALA A 210 4.57 0.15 -4.59
CA ALA A 210 3.81 -0.64 -5.55
C ALA A 210 2.56 -1.25 -4.89
N ILE A 211 1.39 -1.04 -5.48
CA ILE A 211 0.19 -1.85 -5.21
C ILE A 211 -0.05 -2.82 -6.36
N ASN A 212 -0.90 -3.82 -6.12
CA ASN A 212 -1.28 -4.83 -7.10
C ASN A 212 -0.10 -5.55 -7.79
N PRO A 213 1.00 -5.90 -7.07
CA PRO A 213 2.18 -6.50 -7.71
C PRO A 213 1.88 -7.83 -8.42
N LEU A 214 0.83 -8.53 -7.98
CA LEU A 214 0.40 -9.82 -8.54
C LEU A 214 -0.77 -9.71 -9.53
N ALA A 215 -1.14 -8.49 -9.96
CA ALA A 215 -2.29 -8.23 -10.84
C ALA A 215 -3.57 -8.95 -10.38
N MET A 216 -3.80 -8.92 -9.06
CA MET A 216 -4.93 -9.56 -8.38
C MET A 216 -4.94 -11.09 -8.55
N GLY A 217 -3.78 -11.74 -8.44
CA GLY A 217 -3.62 -13.19 -8.56
C GLY A 217 -3.51 -13.72 -9.99
N ARG A 218 -3.27 -12.84 -10.97
CA ARG A 218 -2.99 -13.21 -12.37
C ARG A 218 -1.52 -13.54 -12.62
N ILE A 219 -0.63 -13.13 -11.71
CA ILE A 219 0.80 -13.40 -11.77
C ILE A 219 1.17 -14.28 -10.59
N PRO A 220 1.93 -15.37 -10.79
CA PRO A 220 2.48 -16.17 -9.69
C PRO A 220 3.29 -15.29 -8.72
N PRO A 221 3.17 -15.49 -7.39
CA PRO A 221 3.81 -14.63 -6.40
C PRO A 221 5.30 -14.38 -6.61
N LYS A 222 6.06 -15.45 -6.90
CA LYS A 222 7.51 -15.36 -7.12
C LYS A 222 7.85 -14.47 -8.32
N GLU A 223 7.26 -14.76 -9.47
CA GLU A 223 7.48 -14.00 -10.71
C GLU A 223 7.10 -12.52 -10.56
N GLY A 224 5.95 -12.26 -9.93
CA GLY A 224 5.45 -10.90 -9.71
C GLY A 224 6.36 -10.09 -8.79
N CYS A 225 6.75 -10.67 -7.65
CA CYS A 225 7.61 -9.99 -6.68
C CYS A 225 9.02 -9.76 -7.23
N GLU A 226 9.62 -10.76 -7.90
CA GLU A 226 10.93 -10.61 -8.54
C GLU A 226 10.90 -9.49 -9.59
N TRP A 227 9.86 -9.43 -10.42
CA TRP A 227 9.74 -8.37 -11.43
C TRP A 227 9.55 -6.98 -10.81
N VAL A 228 8.73 -6.84 -9.76
CA VAL A 228 8.51 -5.55 -9.07
C VAL A 228 9.83 -4.97 -8.56
N PHE A 229 10.66 -5.81 -7.92
CA PHE A 229 11.90 -5.33 -7.29
C PHE A 229 13.13 -5.32 -8.20
N SER A 230 13.11 -6.00 -9.35
CA SER A 230 14.24 -6.05 -10.28
C SER A 230 14.62 -4.69 -10.90
N HIS A 231 13.71 -3.72 -10.90
CA HIS A 231 13.93 -2.41 -11.49
C HIS A 231 14.73 -1.47 -10.56
N GLY A 232 14.79 -1.77 -9.25
CA GLY A 232 15.40 -0.87 -8.26
C GLY A 232 14.62 0.43 -8.00
N ILE A 233 13.44 0.59 -8.61
CA ILE A 233 12.62 1.81 -8.54
C ILE A 233 11.64 1.77 -7.35
N VAL A 234 11.21 0.57 -6.95
CA VAL A 234 10.17 0.38 -5.94
C VAL A 234 10.79 0.27 -4.54
N ASN A 235 10.38 1.15 -3.63
CA ASN A 235 10.86 1.14 -2.25
C ASN A 235 10.14 0.09 -1.40
N GLY A 236 8.83 -0.08 -1.60
CA GLY A 236 8.05 -1.14 -0.95
C GLY A 236 6.82 -1.55 -1.75
N CYS A 237 6.10 -2.57 -1.30
CA CYS A 237 4.85 -3.01 -1.92
C CYS A 237 3.77 -3.36 -0.90
N ALA A 238 2.49 -3.19 -1.27
CA ALA A 238 1.36 -3.73 -0.53
C ALA A 238 0.73 -4.91 -1.28
N ILE A 239 0.56 -6.04 -0.58
CA ILE A 239 0.02 -7.28 -1.16
C ILE A 239 -1.28 -7.67 -0.46
N GLY A 240 -2.36 -7.85 -1.23
CA GLY A 240 -3.63 -8.31 -0.71
C GLY A 240 -3.57 -9.78 -0.32
N ILE A 241 -3.77 -10.08 0.96
CA ILE A 241 -3.68 -11.43 1.51
C ILE A 241 -5.05 -11.86 2.04
N GLY A 242 -5.57 -12.97 1.51
CA GLY A 242 -6.84 -13.57 1.91
C GLY A 242 -6.70 -14.72 2.91
N SER A 243 -5.49 -15.24 3.15
CA SER A 243 -5.24 -16.39 4.02
C SER A 243 -3.82 -16.39 4.61
N GLU A 244 -3.63 -17.16 5.69
CA GLU A 244 -2.30 -17.37 6.28
C GLU A 244 -1.36 -18.13 5.33
N HIS A 245 -1.89 -19.00 4.45
CA HIS A 245 -1.08 -19.70 3.45
C HIS A 245 -0.50 -18.73 2.42
N GLU A 246 -1.33 -17.85 1.86
CA GLU A 246 -0.87 -16.77 0.96
C GLU A 246 0.15 -15.87 1.69
N MET A 247 -0.10 -15.52 2.96
CA MET A 247 0.83 -14.70 3.75
C MET A 247 2.22 -15.33 3.86
N ASN A 248 2.27 -16.62 4.23
CA ASN A 248 3.53 -17.31 4.45
C ASN A 248 4.32 -17.48 3.13
N GLU A 249 3.63 -17.74 2.03
CA GLU A 249 4.24 -17.80 0.69
C GLU A 249 4.78 -16.43 0.26
N ASP A 250 3.91 -15.42 0.20
CA ASP A 250 4.22 -14.10 -0.34
C ASP A 250 5.32 -13.39 0.48
N TYR A 251 5.20 -13.41 1.81
CA TYR A 251 6.21 -12.80 2.68
C TYR A 251 7.52 -13.59 2.67
N GLY A 252 7.46 -14.92 2.55
CA GLY A 252 8.66 -15.76 2.43
C GLY A 252 9.46 -15.42 1.17
N ILE A 253 8.78 -15.30 0.03
CA ILE A 253 9.37 -14.89 -1.25
C ILE A 253 10.02 -13.51 -1.13
N LEU A 254 9.29 -12.53 -0.60
CA LEU A 254 9.79 -11.15 -0.47
C LEU A 254 11.01 -11.05 0.45
N LYS A 255 11.02 -11.77 1.58
CA LYS A 255 12.18 -11.85 2.47
C LYS A 255 13.40 -12.41 1.73
N GLY A 256 13.22 -13.49 0.96
CA GLY A 256 14.28 -14.06 0.12
C GLY A 256 14.87 -13.05 -0.87
N ILE A 257 14.01 -12.33 -1.61
CA ILE A 257 14.43 -11.28 -2.56
C ILE A 257 15.27 -10.20 -1.86
N PHE A 258 14.86 -9.76 -0.67
CA PHE A 258 15.58 -8.73 0.06
C PHE A 258 16.91 -9.19 0.66
N GLU A 259 16.98 -10.44 1.11
CA GLU A 259 18.23 -11.05 1.58
C GLU A 259 19.27 -11.19 0.45
N GLU A 260 18.84 -11.58 -0.75
CA GLU A 260 19.71 -11.69 -1.93
C GLU A 260 20.22 -10.32 -2.40
N SER A 261 19.33 -9.33 -2.45
CA SER A 261 19.68 -7.96 -2.84
C SER A 261 20.69 -7.33 -1.87
N GLY A 262 20.51 -7.54 -0.55
CA GLY A 262 21.45 -7.03 0.46
C GLY A 262 22.86 -7.64 0.35
N LYS A 263 22.96 -8.92 -0.01
CA LYS A 263 24.24 -9.60 -0.25
C LYS A 263 24.96 -9.05 -1.48
N GLN A 264 24.24 -8.72 -2.54
CA GLN A 264 24.83 -8.14 -3.76
C GLN A 264 25.38 -6.73 -3.52
N SER A 265 24.65 -5.86 -2.83
CA SER A 265 25.12 -4.51 -2.48
C SER A 265 26.37 -4.53 -1.59
N THR A 266 26.44 -5.47 -0.65
CA THR A 266 27.62 -5.62 0.24
C THR A 266 28.86 -6.09 -0.53
N ARG A 267 28.70 -6.97 -1.52
CA ARG A 267 29.82 -7.42 -2.38
C ARG A 267 30.37 -6.31 -3.26
N LEU A 268 29.51 -5.47 -3.84
CA LEU A 268 29.91 -4.33 -4.65
C LEU A 268 30.58 -3.21 -3.85
N ALA A 269 30.23 -3.05 -2.57
CA ALA A 269 30.85 -2.06 -1.69
C ALA A 269 32.26 -2.48 -1.18
N LEU A 270 32.61 -3.75 -1.33
CA LEU A 270 33.90 -4.32 -0.89
C LEU A 270 34.87 -4.59 -2.06
N SER A 271 34.46 -4.29 -3.30
CA SER A 271 35.25 -4.40 -4.54
C SER A 271 35.69 -3.03 -5.03
#